data_AF-H9UCM1-F1
#
_entry.id   AF-H9UCM1-F1
#
_cell.length_a   1.000
_cell.length_b   1.000
_cell.length_c   1.000
_cell.angle_alpha   90.00
_cell.angle_beta   90.00
_cell.angle_gamma   90.00
#
_symmetry.space_group_name_H-M   'P 1'
#
loop_
_entity.id
_entity.type
_entity.pdbx_description
1 polymer ?
#
loop_
_entity_poly.entity_id
_entity_poly.type
_entity_poly.pdbx_seq_one_letter_code
_entity_poly.pdbx_strand_id
1 'polypeptide(L)' 'MQEKEQKVIILHGFNKAEILKAMKIIKENFQGEDIIFASTTPTSLTWKVEDLINELKQEHEEFKRMRQIKQQEGKKGE' A
#
# COMPACT_ATOMS: atom_id res chain seq x y z
N MET A 1 14.45 -18.75 5.17
CA MET A 1 14.13 -17.45 4.55
C MET A 1 12.92 -16.92 5.28
N GLN A 2 13.05 -15.86 6.09
CA GLN A 2 11.86 -15.21 6.64
C GLN A 2 11.18 -14.49 5.48
N GLU A 3 10.01 -14.98 5.07
CA GLU A 3 9.10 -14.18 4.25
C GLU A 3 8.85 -12.90 5.04
N LYS A 4 9.37 -11.77 4.54
CA LYS A 4 9.07 -10.47 5.15
C LYS A 4 7.58 -10.25 4.97
N GLU A 5 6.81 -10.43 6.04
CA GLU A 5 5.41 -10.06 6.04
C GLU A 5 5.28 -8.61 5.58
N GLN A 6 4.46 -8.39 4.56
CA GLN A 6 4.20 -7.04 4.06
C GLN A 6 3.56 -6.21 5.17
N LYS A 7 4.15 -5.04 5.42
CA LYS A 7 3.67 -4.13 6.46
C LYS A 7 2.44 -3.41 5.94
N VAL A 8 1.34 -3.48 6.67
CA VAL A 8 0.08 -2.84 6.30
C VAL A 8 -0.28 -1.80 7.34
N ILE A 9 -0.65 -0.60 6.89
CA ILE A 9 -1.15 0.48 7.72
C ILE A 9 -2.51 0.89 7.19
N ILE A 10 -3.51 0.80 8.07
CA ILE A 10 -4.89 1.12 7.77
C ILE A 10 -5.28 2.39 8.55
N LEU A 11 -5.73 3.41 7.82
CA LEU A 11 -6.15 4.70 8.36
C LEU A 11 -7.68 4.82 8.29
N HIS A 12 -8.35 5.09 9.41
CA HIS A 12 -9.81 5.25 9.48
C HIS A 12 -10.20 6.66 9.93
N GLY A 13 -11.09 7.31 9.18
CA GLY A 13 -11.62 8.64 9.54
C GLY A 13 -10.72 9.84 9.23
N PHE A 14 -9.57 9.62 8.58
CA PHE A 14 -8.63 10.68 8.22
C PHE A 14 -9.06 11.39 6.93
N ASN A 15 -8.90 12.71 6.89
CA ASN A 15 -9.02 13.45 5.64
C ASN A 15 -7.73 13.34 4.80
N LYS A 16 -7.81 13.73 3.52
CA LYS A 16 -6.68 13.62 2.58
C LYS A 16 -5.39 14.30 3.07
N ALA A 17 -5.48 15.47 3.69
CA ALA A 17 -4.30 16.20 4.17
C ALA A 17 -3.64 15.47 5.35
N GLU A 18 -4.45 14.90 6.24
CA GLU A 18 -3.96 14.12 7.38
C GLU A 18 -3.34 12.79 6.94
N ILE A 19 -3.93 12.11 5.96
CA ILE A 19 -3.37 10.88 5.36
C ILE A 19 -1.98 11.17 4.79
N LEU A 20 -1.83 12.23 3.99
CA LEU A 20 -0.53 12.62 3.42
C LEU A 20 0.51 12.92 4.49
N LYS A 21 0.11 13.59 5.57
CA LYS A 21 0.98 13.88 6.71
C LYS A 21 1.41 12.60 7.43
N ALA A 22 0.48 11.68 7.70
CA ALA A 22 0.77 10.40 8.33
C ALA A 22 1.71 9.55 7.46
N MET A 23 1.44 9.44 6.16
CA MET A 23 2.30 8.73 5.21
C MET A 23 3.72 9.28 5.21
N LYS A 24 3.88 10.61 5.26
CA LYS A 24 5.20 11.24 5.29
C LYS A 24 5.99 10.83 6.54
N ILE A 25 5.38 10.98 7.72
CA ILE A 25 6.02 10.64 9.01
C ILE A 25 6.43 9.16 9.02
N ILE A 26 5.53 8.27 8.58
CA ILE A 26 5.81 6.83 8.55
C ILE A 26 6.96 6.54 7.59
N LYS A 27 6.92 7.07 6.36
CA LYS A 27 8.00 6.85 5.39
C LYS A 27 9.34 7.40 5.85
N GLU A 28 9.36 8.51 6.59
CA GLU A 28 10.58 9.09 7.16
C GLU A 28 11.22 8.19 8.22
N ASN A 29 10.42 7.44 8.99
CA ASN A 29 10.89 6.57 10.08
C ASN A 29 11.09 5.10 9.67
N PHE A 30 10.41 4.64 8.62
CA PHE A 30 10.46 3.25 8.12
C PHE A 30 11.05 3.20 6.70
N GLN A 31 12.16 3.90 6.49
CA GLN A 31 12.81 4.00 5.17
C GLN A 31 13.25 2.62 4.66
N GLY A 32 13.00 2.36 3.38
CA GLY A 32 13.39 1.11 2.72
C GLY A 32 12.42 -0.06 2.90
N GLU A 33 11.30 0.14 3.60
CA GLU A 33 10.28 -0.88 3.78
C GLU A 33 9.11 -0.74 2.78
N ASP A 34 8.64 -1.87 2.27
CA ASP A 34 7.47 -1.94 1.40
C ASP A 34 6.21 -1.95 2.26
N ILE A 35 5.66 -0.75 2.51
CA ILE A 35 4.49 -0.54 3.36
C ILE A 35 3.27 -0.26 2.49
N ILE A 36 2.23 -1.06 2.70
CA ILE A 36 0.91 -0.90 2.11
C ILE A 36 0.13 0.11 2.97
N PHE A 37 -0.30 1.20 2.34
CA PHE A 37 -1.15 2.20 3.00
C PHE A 37 -2.56 2.08 2.45
N ALA A 38 -3.53 1.91 3.34
CA ALA A 38 -4.93 1.85 3.00
C ALA A 38 -5.75 2.77 3.90
N SER A 39 -6.90 3.20 3.40
CA SER A 39 -7.92 3.83 4.22
C SER A 39 -9.17 2.97 4.23
N THR A 40 -9.78 2.78 5.39
CA THR A 40 -11.05 2.04 5.47
C THR A 40 -12.17 2.81 4.77
N THR A 41 -13.01 2.10 4.04
CA THR A 41 -14.30 2.60 3.55
C THR A 41 -15.44 2.02 4.42
N PRO A 42 -16.68 2.54 4.33
CA PRO A 42 -17.83 1.94 5.01
C PRO A 42 -17.99 0.44 4.72
N THR A 43 -17.64 0.02 3.50
CA THR A 43 -17.65 -1.38 3.08
C THR A 43 -16.54 -2.17 3.76
N SER A 44 -15.29 -1.67 3.74
CA SER A 44 -14.13 -2.38 4.33
C SER A 44 -14.22 -2.54 5.85
N LEU A 45 -15.03 -1.73 6.55
CA LEU A 45 -15.22 -1.84 8.00
C LEU A 45 -16.02 -3.06 8.44
N THR A 46 -16.85 -3.61 7.56
CA THR A 46 -17.66 -4.80 7.88
C THR A 46 -16.89 -6.10 7.63
N TRP A 47 -15.71 -5.99 7.02
CA TRP A 47 -14.87 -7.13 6.67
C TRP A 47 -14.05 -7.57 7.87
N LYS A 48 -13.67 -8.84 7.88
CA LYS A 48 -12.65 -9.27 8.83
C LYS A 48 -11.32 -8.62 8.47
N VAL A 49 -10.55 -8.31 9.50
CA VAL A 49 -9.22 -7.71 9.34
C VAL A 49 -8.31 -8.61 8.50
N GLU A 50 -8.43 -9.94 8.63
CA GLU A 50 -7.68 -10.91 7.80
C GLU A 50 -7.99 -10.76 6.30
N ASP A 51 -9.27 -10.65 5.95
CA ASP A 51 -9.73 -10.55 4.56
C ASP A 51 -9.30 -9.23 3.94
N LEU A 52 -9.47 -8.14 4.69
CA LEU A 52 -9.02 -6.80 4.27
C LEU A 52 -7.51 -6.76 4.04
N ILE A 53 -6.70 -7.33 4.93
CA ILE A 53 -5.25 -7.38 4.77
C ILE A 53 -4.86 -8.21 3.53
N ASN A 54 -5.53 -9.35 3.31
CA ASN A 54 -5.23 -10.20 2.17
C ASN A 54 -5.56 -9.53 0.83
N GLU A 55 -6.69 -8.83 0.74
CA GLU A 55 -7.06 -8.06 -0.46
C GLU A 55 -6.03 -6.95 -0.72
N LEU A 56 -5.67 -6.17 0.30
CA LEU A 56 -4.69 -5.09 0.18
C LEU A 56 -3.30 -5.59 -0.28
N LYS A 57 -2.88 -6.76 0.17
CA LYS A 57 -1.63 -7.41 -0.29
C LYS A 57 -1.71 -7.79 -1.77
N GLN A 58 -2.83 -8.36 -2.21
CA GLN A 58 -3.03 -8.73 -3.60
C GLN A 58 -3.03 -7.50 -4.53
N GLU A 59 -3.76 -6.45 -4.15
CA GLU A 59 -3.78 -5.19 -4.89
C GLU A 59 -2.38 -4.59 -5.00
N HIS A 60 -1.64 -4.53 -3.89
CA HIS A 60 -0.27 -3.97 -3.88
C HIS A 60 0.69 -4.74 -4.80
N GLU A 61 0.63 -6.06 -4.81
CA GLU A 61 1.44 -6.90 -5.73
C GLU A 61 1.06 -6.67 -7.20
N GLU A 62 -0.23 -6.44 -7.49
CA GLU A 62 -0.67 -6.11 -8.83
C GLU A 62 -0.19 -4.72 -9.27
N PHE A 63 -0.33 -3.70 -8.41
CA PHE A 63 0.17 -2.35 -8.66
C PHE A 63 1.69 -2.34 -8.89
N LYS A 64 2.43 -3.13 -8.12
CA LYS A 64 3.88 -3.28 -8.25
C LYS A 64 4.26 -3.90 -9.60
N ARG A 65 3.56 -4.96 -10.01
CA ARG A 65 3.75 -5.59 -11.34
C ARG A 65 3.43 -4.62 -12.48
N MET A 66 2.30 -3.92 -12.44
CA MET A 66 1.94 -2.93 -13.47
C MET A 66 2.96 -1.79 -13.57
N ARG A 67 3.48 -1.30 -12.43
CA ARG A 67 4.49 -0.23 -12.41
C ARG A 67 5.82 -0.68 -13.04
N GLN A 68 6.21 -1.94 -12.87
CA GLN A 68 7.41 -2.50 -13.50
C GLN A 68 7.25 -2.68 -15.02
N ILE A 69 6.05 -3.03 -15.49
CA ILE A 69 5.75 -3.16 -16.93
C ILE A 69 5.81 -1.78 -17.61
N LYS A 70 5.13 -0.77 -17.04
CA LYS A 70 5.15 0.61 -17.59
C LYS A 70 6.55 1.23 -17.66
N GLN A 71 7.44 0.91 -16.72
CA GLN A 71 8.83 1.40 -16.74
C GLN A 71 9.70 0.71 -17.80
N GLN A 72 9.35 -0.50 -18.24
CA GLN A 72 10.05 -1.23 -19.31
C GLN A 72 9.57 -0.79 -20.69
N GLU A 73 8.29 -0.47 -20.85
CA GLU A 73 7.74 0.05 -22.10
C GLU A 73 8.23 1.48 -22.41
N GLY A 74 8.43 2.32 -21.39
CA GLY A 74 8.99 3.67 -21.56
C GLY A 74 10.46 3.70 -22.02
N LYS A 75 11.25 2.64 -21.80
CA LYS A 75 12.67 2.56 -22.20
C LYS A 75 12.91 2.02 -23.62
N LYS A 76 11.88 1.52 -24.29
CA LYS A 76 11.98 0.95 -25.64
C LYS A 76 11.57 1.93 -26.75
N GLY A 77 11.21 3.15 -26.37
CA GLY A 77 10.74 4.22 -27.26
C GLY A 77 11.61 5.48 -27.29
N GLU A 78 12.83 5.43 -26.74
CA GLU A 78 13.89 6.46 -26.95
C GLU A 78 14.98 5.92 -27.87
#